data_AF-A0A8B8D273-F1
#
_entry.id   AF-A0A8B8D273-F1
#
_cell.length_a   1.000
_cell.length_b   1.000
_cell.length_c   1.000
_cell.angle_alpha   90.00
_cell.angle_beta   90.00
_cell.angle_gamma   90.00
#
_symmetry.space_group_name_H-M   'P 1'
#
loop_
_entity.id
_entity.type
_entity.pdbx_description
1 polymer ?
#
loop_
_entity_poly.entity_id
_entity_poly.type
_entity_poly.pdbx_seq_one_letter_code
_entity_poly.pdbx_strand_id
1 'polypeptide(L)'
;MTPDTLMKNIFTFANILSQAGSDVVKKWNNTSLRNALNWADYCVKVFEQIENKPCRREIEKHMSVMTLHLHPPSCLKIGVEDLGKARLILLKTLLQNPYVPDKILKTVLEQQKLGDTNDLSSQDIVKQVTLVSMLTKTFKSSSPTDGQTKLKSEARALLSTVIGLLPCSTNSQRFESYACNLLSRIAKKLGRLDIILKMLCVLPSERMYINNQLQYVHEIILRWLSEPQNSRYLVGSSKDLIQEVCRFHTDYCQLYLNHIIDWANSMEPSYSEDDSNFYSWRYKGGEFEQGGNNRTFEHLCEHIENLSCVNKQCQITVKDSLQSLKEKSYFNVFSDILKKLSHIAEY
;
A
#
# COMPACT_ATOMS: atom_id res chain seq x y z
N MET A 1 -36.58 -25.03 -0.15
CA MET A 1 -35.94 -23.76 0.27
C MET A 1 -36.55 -22.64 -0.56
N THR A 2 -37.03 -21.56 0.06
CA THR A 2 -37.65 -20.44 -0.67
C THR A 2 -36.59 -19.50 -1.25
N PRO A 3 -36.89 -18.75 -2.33
CA PRO A 3 -35.95 -17.77 -2.91
C PRO A 3 -35.43 -16.75 -1.89
N ASP A 4 -36.29 -16.28 -0.98
CA ASP A 4 -35.92 -15.30 0.05
C ASP A 4 -34.87 -15.81 1.05
N THR A 5 -34.96 -17.09 1.44
CA THR A 5 -33.97 -17.70 2.34
C THR A 5 -32.64 -17.89 1.63
N LEU A 6 -32.67 -18.23 0.33
CA LEU A 6 -31.48 -18.35 -0.49
C LEU A 6 -30.74 -17.01 -0.59
N MET A 7 -31.49 -15.92 -0.82
CA MET A 7 -30.92 -14.58 -0.95
C MET A 7 -30.32 -14.05 0.36
N LYS A 8 -30.98 -14.28 1.51
CA LYS A 8 -30.40 -13.95 2.83
C LYS A 8 -29.07 -14.67 3.09
N ASN A 9 -28.99 -15.92 2.66
CA ASN A 9 -27.79 -16.73 2.83
C ASN A 9 -26.64 -16.25 1.94
N ILE A 10 -26.92 -15.93 0.67
CA ILE A 10 -25.96 -15.33 -0.25
C ILE A 10 -25.47 -13.96 0.28
N PHE A 11 -26.37 -13.15 0.85
CA PHE A 11 -25.99 -11.89 1.49
C PHE A 11 -25.03 -12.09 2.65
N THR A 12 -25.29 -13.10 3.47
CA THR A 12 -24.45 -13.43 4.63
C THR A 12 -23.03 -13.76 4.18
N PHE A 13 -22.89 -14.57 3.13
CA PHE A 13 -21.59 -14.84 2.55
C PHE A 13 -20.91 -13.59 1.95
N ALA A 14 -21.67 -12.74 1.25
CA ALA A 14 -21.13 -11.50 0.70
C ALA A 14 -20.62 -10.54 1.80
N ASN A 15 -21.32 -10.46 2.93
CA ASN A 15 -20.87 -9.71 4.10
C ASN A 15 -19.60 -10.32 4.72
N ILE A 16 -19.55 -11.65 4.84
CA ILE A 16 -18.33 -12.35 5.29
C ILE A 16 -17.16 -12.04 4.36
N LEU A 17 -17.38 -12.00 3.05
CA LEU A 17 -16.36 -11.70 2.06
C LEU A 17 -15.88 -10.23 2.14
N SER A 18 -16.81 -9.30 2.41
CA SER A 18 -16.48 -7.90 2.70
C SER A 18 -15.62 -7.77 3.98
N GLN A 19 -15.99 -8.47 5.04
CA GLN A 19 -15.20 -8.52 6.28
C GLN A 19 -13.84 -9.16 6.07
N ALA A 20 -13.78 -10.24 5.28
CA ALA A 20 -12.54 -10.91 4.90
C ALA A 20 -11.60 -10.02 4.08
N GLY A 21 -12.14 -8.99 3.40
CA GLY A 21 -11.39 -7.99 2.63
C GLY A 21 -11.07 -6.69 3.38
N SER A 22 -11.58 -6.50 4.60
CA SER A 22 -11.39 -5.28 5.41
C SER A 22 -10.56 -5.54 6.67
N ASP A 23 -10.30 -4.50 7.46
CA ASP A 23 -9.54 -4.60 8.70
C ASP A 23 -10.30 -5.28 9.85
N VAL A 24 -11.60 -5.52 9.69
CA VAL A 24 -12.42 -6.33 10.60
C VAL A 24 -11.84 -7.73 10.79
N VAL A 25 -11.17 -8.27 9.75
CA VAL A 25 -10.53 -9.59 9.79
C VAL A 25 -9.47 -9.71 10.90
N LYS A 26 -8.92 -8.60 11.44
CA LYS A 26 -7.98 -8.62 12.58
C LYS A 26 -8.54 -9.37 13.79
N LYS A 27 -9.86 -9.31 13.97
CA LYS A 27 -10.58 -9.93 15.10
C LYS A 27 -10.94 -11.39 14.85
N TRP A 28 -10.68 -11.91 13.65
CA TRP A 28 -11.04 -13.28 13.29
C TRP A 28 -10.16 -14.30 14.03
N ASN A 29 -10.81 -15.34 14.52
CA ASN A 29 -10.19 -16.52 15.11
C ASN A 29 -10.51 -17.77 14.26
N ASN A 30 -9.97 -18.94 14.63
CA ASN A 30 -10.17 -20.17 13.87
C ASN A 30 -11.65 -20.55 13.74
N THR A 31 -12.49 -20.21 14.72
CA THR A 31 -13.94 -20.39 14.65
C THR A 31 -14.55 -19.49 13.59
N SER A 32 -14.13 -18.23 13.51
CA SER A 32 -14.58 -17.28 12.49
C SER A 32 -14.20 -17.76 11.09
N LEU A 33 -12.96 -18.24 10.91
CA LEU A 33 -12.50 -18.84 9.66
C LEU A 33 -13.32 -20.07 9.27
N ARG A 34 -13.55 -21.00 10.21
CA ARG A 34 -14.35 -22.20 9.95
C ARG A 34 -15.79 -21.85 9.55
N ASN A 35 -16.39 -20.88 10.23
CA ASN A 35 -17.72 -20.41 9.90
C ASN A 35 -17.75 -19.78 8.50
N ALA A 36 -16.75 -18.96 8.16
CA ALA A 36 -16.64 -18.37 6.83
C ALA A 36 -16.50 -19.44 5.73
N LEU A 37 -15.70 -20.48 5.97
CA LEU A 37 -15.55 -21.62 5.06
C LEU A 37 -16.85 -22.41 4.90
N ASN A 38 -17.56 -22.69 6.00
CA ASN A 38 -18.86 -23.37 5.94
C ASN A 38 -19.88 -22.58 5.11
N TRP A 39 -19.88 -21.26 5.22
CA TRP A 39 -20.71 -20.39 4.37
C TRP A 39 -20.29 -20.45 2.91
N ALA A 40 -18.99 -20.50 2.63
CA ALA A 40 -18.48 -20.64 1.27
C ALA A 40 -18.87 -22.00 0.65
N ASP A 41 -18.74 -23.09 1.40
CA ASP A 41 -19.14 -24.43 0.99
C ASP A 41 -20.66 -24.52 0.76
N TYR A 42 -21.44 -23.81 1.59
CA TYR A 42 -22.88 -23.68 1.39
C TYR A 42 -23.20 -22.96 0.06
N CYS A 43 -22.49 -21.87 -0.27
CA CYS A 43 -22.67 -21.17 -1.54
C CYS A 43 -22.34 -22.06 -2.75
N VAL A 44 -21.32 -22.91 -2.66
CA VAL A 44 -21.02 -23.90 -3.71
C VAL A 44 -22.19 -24.87 -3.91
N LYS A 45 -22.75 -25.41 -2.82
CA LYS A 45 -23.94 -26.29 -2.88
C LYS A 45 -25.16 -25.58 -3.46
N VAL A 46 -25.33 -24.29 -3.14
CA VAL A 46 -26.40 -23.47 -3.73
C VAL A 46 -26.21 -23.36 -5.23
N PHE A 47 -24.99 -23.11 -5.71
CA PHE A 47 -24.69 -23.06 -7.14
C PHE A 47 -25.06 -24.36 -7.85
N GLU A 48 -24.60 -25.51 -7.35
CA GLU A 48 -24.91 -26.84 -7.90
C GLU A 48 -26.42 -27.08 -7.99
N GLN A 49 -27.20 -26.55 -7.04
CA GLN A 49 -28.65 -26.70 -7.02
C GLN A 49 -29.40 -25.79 -8.00
N ILE A 50 -28.79 -24.71 -8.48
CA ILE A 50 -29.44 -23.68 -9.32
C ILE A 50 -28.87 -23.59 -10.74
N GLU A 51 -27.67 -24.15 -11.00
CA GLU A 51 -26.93 -24.02 -12.26
C GLU A 51 -27.79 -24.38 -13.49
N ASN A 52 -28.59 -25.44 -13.38
CA ASN A 52 -29.44 -25.98 -14.44
C ASN A 52 -30.93 -25.66 -14.27
N LYS A 53 -31.31 -24.72 -13.39
CA LYS A 53 -32.72 -24.39 -13.11
C LYS A 53 -33.14 -23.06 -13.74
N PRO A 54 -34.41 -22.94 -14.18
CA PRO A 54 -34.93 -21.70 -14.77
C PRO A 54 -34.91 -20.50 -13.80
N CYS A 55 -34.91 -20.75 -12.48
CA CYS A 55 -34.80 -19.71 -11.45
C CYS A 55 -33.41 -19.03 -11.39
N ARG A 56 -32.39 -19.55 -12.08
CA ARG A 56 -31.04 -18.95 -12.15
C ARG A 56 -31.07 -17.48 -12.56
N ARG A 57 -31.84 -17.14 -13.60
CA ARG A 57 -31.91 -15.75 -14.13
C ARG A 57 -32.51 -14.78 -13.12
N GLU A 58 -33.48 -15.22 -12.33
CA GLU A 58 -34.11 -14.40 -11.30
C GLU A 58 -33.17 -14.16 -10.13
N ILE A 59 -32.41 -15.18 -9.71
CA ILE A 59 -31.39 -15.08 -8.66
C ILE A 59 -30.25 -14.15 -9.12
N GLU A 60 -29.78 -14.29 -10.36
CA GLU A 60 -28.74 -13.42 -10.95
C GLU A 60 -29.18 -11.94 -10.96
N LYS A 61 -30.43 -11.68 -11.36
CA LYS A 61 -31.03 -10.34 -11.31
C LYS A 61 -31.09 -9.80 -9.87
N HIS A 62 -31.46 -10.62 -8.89
CA HIS A 62 -31.48 -10.17 -7.48
C HIS A 62 -30.07 -9.95 -6.90
N MET A 63 -29.09 -10.80 -7.24
CA MET A 63 -27.71 -10.64 -6.78
C MET A 63 -27.04 -9.37 -7.35
N SER A 64 -27.32 -9.04 -8.62
CA SER A 64 -26.82 -7.81 -9.24
C SER A 64 -27.37 -6.52 -8.61
N VAL A 65 -28.61 -6.55 -8.10
CA VAL A 65 -29.20 -5.41 -7.36
C VAL A 65 -28.61 -5.34 -5.94
N MET A 66 -28.47 -6.48 -5.26
CA MET A 66 -27.96 -6.52 -3.88
C MET A 66 -26.48 -6.15 -3.73
N THR A 67 -25.65 -6.45 -4.73
CA THR A 67 -24.21 -6.12 -4.69
C THR A 67 -23.95 -4.61 -4.63
N LEU A 68 -24.93 -3.78 -5.02
CA LEU A 68 -24.88 -2.32 -4.88
C LEU A 68 -25.01 -1.82 -3.43
N HIS A 69 -25.45 -2.66 -2.49
CA HIS A 69 -25.75 -2.26 -1.11
C HIS A 69 -24.75 -2.80 -0.07
N LEU A 70 -23.68 -3.46 -0.53
CA LEU A 70 -22.61 -3.93 0.36
C LEU A 70 -21.66 -2.77 0.70
N HIS A 71 -21.31 -2.65 1.98
CA HIS A 71 -20.37 -1.65 2.48
C HIS A 71 -19.09 -2.29 3.06
N PRO A 72 -17.89 -1.76 2.73
CA PRO A 72 -17.62 -0.76 1.68
C PRO A 72 -18.04 -1.29 0.29
N PRO A 73 -18.29 -0.41 -0.71
CA PRO A 73 -18.68 -0.83 -2.05
C PRO A 73 -17.69 -1.86 -2.57
N SER A 74 -18.11 -3.12 -2.50
CA SER A 74 -17.27 -4.23 -2.86
C SER A 74 -17.19 -4.24 -4.38
N CYS A 75 -15.99 -4.14 -4.95
CA CYS A 75 -15.74 -4.28 -6.38
C CYS A 75 -16.02 -5.71 -6.91
N LEU A 76 -16.60 -6.57 -6.07
CA LEU A 76 -17.07 -7.90 -6.41
C LEU A 76 -18.52 -7.80 -6.89
N LYS A 77 -18.71 -7.68 -8.21
CA LYS A 77 -19.95 -8.15 -8.83
C LYS A 77 -19.98 -9.67 -8.64
N ILE A 78 -20.61 -10.12 -7.57
CA ILE A 78 -20.82 -11.55 -7.31
C ILE A 78 -21.95 -11.99 -8.24
N GLY A 79 -21.60 -12.72 -9.30
CA GLY A 79 -22.54 -13.41 -10.18
C GLY A 79 -22.91 -14.79 -9.63
N VAL A 80 -23.84 -15.47 -10.29
CA VAL A 80 -24.20 -16.84 -9.87
C VAL A 80 -23.01 -17.80 -10.04
N GLU A 81 -22.24 -17.63 -11.10
CA GLU A 81 -20.99 -18.36 -11.39
C GLU A 81 -19.96 -18.26 -10.24
N ASP A 82 -19.93 -17.14 -9.52
CA ASP A 82 -19.00 -16.92 -8.42
C ASP A 82 -19.37 -17.74 -7.17
N LEU A 83 -20.64 -18.15 -7.03
CA LEU A 83 -21.08 -19.01 -5.94
C LEU A 83 -20.44 -20.40 -6.03
N GLY A 84 -20.30 -20.95 -7.24
CA GLY A 84 -19.58 -22.20 -7.48
C GLY A 84 -18.09 -22.12 -7.14
N LYS A 85 -17.55 -20.90 -7.04
CA LYS A 85 -16.16 -20.61 -6.69
C LYS A 85 -16.03 -19.94 -5.32
N ALA A 86 -17.10 -19.90 -4.52
CA ALA A 86 -17.18 -19.12 -3.29
C ALA A 86 -16.03 -19.44 -2.32
N ARG A 87 -15.71 -20.73 -2.16
CA ARG A 87 -14.60 -21.17 -1.31
C ARG A 87 -13.25 -20.62 -1.78
N LEU A 88 -12.99 -20.72 -3.09
CA LEU A 88 -11.77 -20.19 -3.70
C LEU A 88 -11.66 -18.67 -3.55
N ILE A 89 -12.76 -17.96 -3.78
CA ILE A 89 -12.84 -16.50 -3.68
C ILE A 89 -12.58 -16.05 -2.23
N LEU A 90 -13.19 -16.69 -1.24
CA LEU A 90 -12.96 -16.38 0.17
C LEU A 90 -11.50 -16.57 0.56
N LEU A 91 -10.92 -17.72 0.19
CA LEU A 91 -9.51 -18.01 0.46
C LEU A 91 -8.62 -16.94 -0.18
N LYS A 92 -8.84 -16.62 -1.46
CA LYS A 92 -8.10 -15.57 -2.16
C LYS A 92 -8.21 -14.22 -1.45
N THR A 93 -9.41 -13.80 -1.05
CA THR A 93 -9.63 -12.53 -0.35
C THR A 93 -8.88 -12.48 0.98
N LEU A 94 -8.92 -13.54 1.79
CA LEU A 94 -8.16 -13.61 3.04
C LEU A 94 -6.65 -13.53 2.79
N LEU A 95 -6.17 -14.21 1.76
CA LEU A 95 -4.76 -14.24 1.41
C LEU A 95 -4.22 -12.91 0.90
N GLN A 96 -5.08 -12.12 0.25
CA GLN A 96 -4.78 -10.79 -0.23
C GLN A 96 -4.95 -9.71 0.85
N ASN A 97 -5.65 -10.00 1.95
CA ASN A 97 -5.91 -9.02 2.99
C ASN A 97 -4.72 -8.87 3.98
N PRO A 98 -4.12 -7.67 4.11
CA PRO A 98 -2.95 -7.44 4.95
C PRO A 98 -3.23 -7.56 6.47
N TYR A 99 -4.49 -7.46 6.86
CA TYR A 99 -4.95 -7.46 8.24
C TYR A 99 -5.22 -8.86 8.80
N VAL A 100 -5.13 -9.91 7.98
CA VAL A 100 -5.35 -11.29 8.44
C VAL A 100 -4.33 -11.68 9.53
N PRO A 101 -4.80 -12.23 10.67
CA PRO A 101 -3.92 -12.72 11.72
C PRO A 101 -3.04 -13.88 11.25
N ASP A 102 -1.78 -13.93 11.71
CA ASP A 102 -0.81 -14.95 11.29
C ASP A 102 -1.29 -16.39 11.56
N LYS A 103 -2.08 -16.61 12.62
CA LYS A 103 -2.70 -17.92 12.93
C LYS A 103 -3.70 -18.35 11.85
N ILE A 104 -4.57 -17.44 11.41
CA ILE A 104 -5.55 -17.68 10.35
C ILE A 104 -4.85 -17.95 9.03
N LEU A 105 -3.82 -17.16 8.72
CA LEU A 105 -3.02 -17.34 7.50
C LEU A 105 -2.36 -18.72 7.45
N LYS A 106 -1.81 -19.21 8.57
CA LYS A 106 -1.24 -20.56 8.67
C LYS A 106 -2.29 -21.64 8.42
N THR A 107 -3.46 -21.54 9.06
CA THR A 107 -4.53 -22.52 8.88
C THR A 107 -5.06 -22.53 7.44
N VAL A 108 -5.20 -21.37 6.81
CA VAL A 108 -5.57 -21.27 5.38
C VAL A 108 -4.55 -21.98 4.50
N LEU A 109 -3.25 -21.78 4.76
CA LEU A 109 -2.16 -22.44 4.05
C LEU A 109 -2.15 -23.96 4.23
N GLU A 110 -2.38 -24.44 5.45
CA GLU A 110 -2.43 -25.87 5.77
C GLU A 110 -3.61 -26.56 5.07
N GLN A 111 -4.76 -25.91 5.02
CA GLN A 111 -5.94 -26.45 4.35
C GLN A 111 -5.83 -26.51 2.82
N GLN A 112 -5.00 -25.66 2.19
CA GLN A 112 -4.72 -25.78 0.75
C GLN A 112 -3.72 -26.90 0.43
N LYS A 113 -2.82 -27.25 1.35
CA LYS A 113 -1.91 -28.41 1.17
C LYS A 113 -2.63 -29.76 1.25
N LEU A 114 -3.77 -29.80 1.95
CA LEU A 114 -4.60 -31.01 2.11
C LEU A 114 -5.61 -31.20 0.96
N GLY A 115 -5.81 -30.18 0.12
CA GLY A 115 -6.70 -30.27 -1.03
C GLY A 115 -5.92 -30.68 -2.28
N ASP A 116 -5.98 -31.97 -2.65
CA ASP A 116 -5.61 -32.44 -3.98
C ASP A 116 -6.60 -31.85 -5.00
N THR A 117 -6.28 -30.68 -5.53
CA THR A 117 -7.01 -30.13 -6.67
C THR A 117 -6.01 -29.74 -7.75
N ASN A 118 -6.03 -30.52 -8.85
CA ASN A 118 -5.38 -30.30 -10.14
C ASN A 118 -5.83 -29.00 -10.85
N ASP A 119 -6.35 -28.02 -10.11
CA ASP A 119 -6.89 -26.80 -10.66
C ASP A 119 -5.79 -25.74 -10.77
N LEU A 120 -5.48 -25.32 -11.99
CA LEU A 120 -4.47 -24.31 -12.34
C LEU A 120 -4.62 -23.03 -11.50
N SER A 121 -5.85 -22.69 -11.10
CA SER A 121 -6.18 -21.53 -10.26
C SER A 121 -5.63 -21.64 -8.82
N SER A 122 -5.55 -22.85 -8.28
CA SER A 122 -5.08 -23.12 -6.90
C SER A 122 -3.56 -23.08 -6.82
N GLN A 123 -2.85 -23.48 -7.88
CA GLN A 123 -1.38 -23.36 -7.96
C GLN A 123 -0.91 -21.91 -7.94
N ASP A 124 -1.59 -20.99 -8.63
CA ASP A 124 -1.23 -19.58 -8.65
C ASP A 124 -1.47 -18.90 -7.30
N ILE A 125 -2.51 -19.30 -6.58
CA ILE A 125 -2.79 -18.84 -5.22
C ILE A 125 -1.73 -19.36 -4.25
N VAL A 126 -1.42 -20.66 -4.28
CA VAL A 126 -0.35 -21.24 -3.43
C VAL A 126 0.99 -20.56 -3.72
N LYS A 127 1.33 -20.28 -4.98
CA LYS A 127 2.55 -19.52 -5.34
C LYS A 127 2.54 -18.12 -4.74
N GLN A 128 1.46 -17.35 -4.92
CA GLN A 128 1.33 -15.99 -4.38
C GLN A 128 1.42 -15.94 -2.85
N VAL A 129 0.74 -16.86 -2.16
CA VAL A 129 0.75 -16.89 -0.69
C VAL A 129 2.05 -17.40 -0.15
N THR A 130 2.63 -18.42 -0.77
CA THR A 130 3.93 -18.95 -0.34
C THR A 130 5.01 -17.89 -0.55
N LEU A 131 4.96 -17.11 -1.64
CA LEU A 131 5.86 -15.97 -1.86
C LEU A 131 5.66 -14.87 -0.80
N VAL A 132 4.43 -14.41 -0.55
CA VAL A 132 4.16 -13.37 0.47
C VAL A 132 4.51 -13.86 1.88
N SER A 133 4.21 -15.12 2.20
CA SER A 133 4.53 -15.75 3.49
C SER A 133 6.02 -16.01 3.64
N MET A 134 6.73 -16.42 2.58
CA MET A 134 8.19 -16.58 2.60
C MET A 134 8.86 -15.23 2.75
N LEU A 135 8.51 -14.22 1.95
CA LEU A 135 9.01 -12.84 2.08
C LEU A 135 8.78 -12.29 3.49
N THR A 136 7.55 -12.44 4.03
CA THR A 136 7.25 -11.97 5.40
C THR A 136 8.05 -12.71 6.47
N LYS A 137 8.35 -14.01 6.28
CA LYS A 137 9.19 -14.78 7.22
C LYS A 137 10.65 -14.37 7.12
N THR A 138 11.18 -14.21 5.90
CA THR A 138 12.56 -13.77 5.64
C THR A 138 12.83 -12.37 6.21
N PHE A 139 11.84 -11.47 6.15
CA PHE A 139 11.93 -10.13 6.76
C PHE A 139 11.86 -10.15 8.30
N LYS A 140 11.24 -11.18 8.90
CA LYS A 140 11.12 -11.34 10.37
C LYS A 140 12.29 -12.11 10.99
N SER A 141 12.99 -12.98 10.25
CA SER A 141 13.91 -13.97 10.82
C SER A 141 15.40 -13.71 10.61
N SER A 142 15.78 -12.63 9.95
CA SER A 142 17.15 -12.48 9.44
C SER A 142 18.06 -11.72 10.41
N SER A 143 19.13 -12.40 10.82
CA SER A 143 20.24 -11.95 11.69
C SER A 143 21.06 -10.80 11.07
N PRO A 144 22.01 -10.18 11.81
CA PRO A 144 22.69 -8.96 11.39
C PRO A 144 23.83 -9.30 10.43
N THR A 145 23.52 -9.43 9.16
CA THR A 145 24.49 -9.15 8.08
C THR A 145 24.34 -7.70 7.63
N ASP A 146 25.42 -7.15 7.08
CA ASP A 146 25.55 -5.77 6.60
C ASP A 146 24.25 -5.23 5.96
N GLY A 147 23.62 -4.26 6.64
CA GLY A 147 22.21 -3.91 6.45
C GLY A 147 21.86 -3.48 5.03
N GLN A 148 22.80 -2.90 4.28
CA GLN A 148 22.57 -2.43 2.91
C GLN A 148 22.46 -3.56 1.88
N THR A 149 23.32 -4.58 1.96
CA THR A 149 23.28 -5.72 1.03
C THR A 149 22.02 -6.54 1.22
N LYS A 150 21.58 -6.69 2.47
CA LYS A 150 20.31 -7.31 2.86
C LYS A 150 19.10 -6.53 2.34
N LEU A 151 19.05 -5.21 2.56
CA LEU A 151 17.93 -4.39 2.09
C LEU A 151 17.76 -4.48 0.57
N LYS A 152 18.86 -4.50 -0.18
CA LYS A 152 18.86 -4.63 -1.65
C LYS A 152 18.34 -5.99 -2.11
N SER A 153 18.70 -7.09 -1.44
CA SER A 153 18.22 -8.43 -1.79
C SER A 153 16.73 -8.61 -1.45
N GLU A 154 16.29 -8.09 -0.30
CA GLU A 154 14.89 -8.04 0.12
C GLU A 154 14.02 -7.29 -0.90
N ALA A 155 14.46 -6.10 -1.33
CA ALA A 155 13.77 -5.31 -2.33
C ALA A 155 13.73 -6.00 -3.70
N ARG A 156 14.82 -6.61 -4.15
CA ARG A 156 14.86 -7.40 -5.41
C ARG A 156 13.90 -8.58 -5.40
N ALA A 157 13.88 -9.34 -4.30
CA ALA A 157 13.01 -10.50 -4.18
C ALA A 157 11.52 -10.09 -4.22
N LEU A 158 11.17 -9.02 -3.52
CA LEU A 158 9.83 -8.45 -3.52
C LEU A 158 9.43 -7.91 -4.90
N LEU A 159 10.32 -7.15 -5.55
CA LEU A 159 10.06 -6.61 -6.88
C LEU A 159 9.87 -7.71 -7.92
N SER A 160 10.76 -8.71 -7.93
CA SER A 160 10.65 -9.89 -8.80
C SER A 160 9.34 -10.64 -8.58
N THR A 161 8.90 -10.74 -7.31
CA THR A 161 7.60 -11.32 -6.97
C THR A 161 6.47 -10.51 -7.58
N VAL A 162 6.41 -9.20 -7.32
CA VAL A 162 5.34 -8.33 -7.84
C VAL A 162 5.27 -8.39 -9.37
N ILE A 163 6.41 -8.34 -10.06
CA ILE A 163 6.48 -8.44 -11.52
C ILE A 163 6.02 -9.82 -12.00
N GLY A 164 6.47 -10.90 -11.35
CA GLY A 164 6.10 -12.27 -11.72
C GLY A 164 4.60 -12.56 -11.60
N LEU A 165 3.86 -11.76 -10.83
CA LEU A 165 2.41 -11.88 -10.68
C LEU A 165 1.62 -11.08 -11.70
N LEU A 166 2.25 -10.13 -12.41
CA LEU A 166 1.58 -9.28 -13.38
C LEU A 166 1.00 -10.07 -14.56
N PRO A 167 1.72 -11.03 -15.19
CA PRO A 167 1.16 -11.85 -16.29
C PRO A 167 -0.01 -12.75 -15.86
N CYS A 168 -0.07 -13.12 -14.58
CA CYS A 168 -1.13 -13.96 -14.02
C CYS A 168 -2.43 -13.17 -13.74
N SER A 169 -2.41 -11.84 -13.86
CA SER A 169 -3.59 -11.02 -13.62
C SER A 169 -4.32 -10.70 -14.92
N THR A 170 -5.55 -11.20 -15.05
CA THR A 170 -6.46 -10.83 -16.14
C THR A 170 -7.09 -9.44 -15.97
N ASN A 171 -6.89 -8.80 -14.81
CA ASN A 171 -7.47 -7.50 -14.48
C ASN A 171 -6.41 -6.60 -13.82
N SER A 172 -6.03 -5.53 -14.51
CA SER A 172 -5.02 -4.57 -14.06
C SER A 172 -5.39 -3.91 -12.72
N GLN A 173 -6.65 -3.52 -12.55
CA GLN A 173 -7.15 -2.90 -11.32
C GLN A 173 -7.04 -3.83 -10.10
N ARG A 174 -7.29 -5.14 -10.29
CA ARG A 174 -7.12 -6.15 -9.23
C ARG A 174 -5.65 -6.33 -8.86
N PHE A 175 -4.75 -6.32 -9.85
CA PHE A 175 -3.31 -6.40 -9.60
C PHE A 175 -2.82 -5.16 -8.83
N GLU A 176 -3.23 -3.97 -9.25
CA GLU A 176 -2.88 -2.73 -8.57
C GLU A 176 -3.35 -2.73 -7.11
N SER A 177 -4.59 -3.13 -6.86
CA SER A 177 -5.13 -3.27 -5.50
C SER A 177 -4.28 -4.24 -4.65
N TYR A 178 -3.85 -5.35 -5.24
CA TYR A 178 -2.97 -6.31 -4.57
C TYR A 178 -1.60 -5.72 -4.24
N ALA A 179 -0.97 -5.05 -5.21
CA ALA A 179 0.33 -4.40 -5.02
C ALA A 179 0.25 -3.32 -3.93
N CYS A 180 -0.75 -2.44 -3.96
CA CYS A 180 -0.98 -1.41 -2.93
C CYS A 180 -1.21 -2.01 -1.53
N ASN A 181 -1.93 -3.14 -1.43
CA ASN A 181 -2.11 -3.86 -0.17
C ASN A 181 -0.80 -4.47 0.36
N LEU A 182 0.04 -4.99 -0.54
CA LEU A 182 1.36 -5.52 -0.19
C LEU A 182 2.31 -4.41 0.29
N LEU A 183 2.35 -3.27 -0.41
CA LEU A 183 3.12 -2.09 0.00
C LEU A 183 2.66 -1.58 1.37
N SER A 184 1.35 -1.46 1.57
CA SER A 184 0.76 -1.08 2.86
C SER A 184 1.13 -2.04 3.98
N ARG A 185 1.17 -3.35 3.72
CA ARG A 185 1.62 -4.35 4.70
C ARG A 185 3.06 -4.14 5.11
N ILE A 186 3.94 -3.89 4.15
CA ILE A 186 5.38 -3.74 4.40
C ILE A 186 5.65 -2.44 5.17
N ALA A 187 5.09 -1.32 4.73
CA ALA A 187 5.28 -0.04 5.41
C ALA A 187 4.59 0.01 6.78
N LYS A 188 3.31 -0.35 6.85
CA LYS A 188 2.48 -0.08 8.04
C LYS A 188 2.56 -1.19 9.09
N LYS A 189 2.66 -2.46 8.68
CA LYS A 189 2.66 -3.62 9.61
C LYS A 189 4.08 -4.06 9.98
N LEU A 190 5.02 -4.01 9.04
CA LEU A 190 6.41 -4.37 9.31
C LEU A 190 7.29 -3.16 9.65
N GLY A 191 6.82 -1.94 9.40
CA GLY A 191 7.64 -0.73 9.60
C GLY A 191 8.79 -0.62 8.61
N ARG A 192 8.72 -1.30 7.45
CA ARG A 192 9.83 -1.46 6.50
C ARG A 192 9.63 -0.66 5.21
N LEU A 193 9.37 0.65 5.35
CA LEU A 193 9.29 1.54 4.18
C LEU A 193 10.62 1.59 3.41
N ASP A 194 11.74 1.39 4.10
CA ASP A 194 13.07 1.23 3.53
C ASP A 194 13.12 0.20 2.39
N ILE A 195 12.41 -0.93 2.51
CA ILE A 195 12.34 -1.94 1.44
C ILE A 195 11.66 -1.36 0.20
N ILE A 196 10.56 -0.62 0.37
CA ILE A 196 9.78 -0.04 -0.73
C ILE A 196 10.59 1.02 -1.46
N LEU A 197 11.24 1.93 -0.72
CA LEU A 197 12.13 2.92 -1.32
C LEU A 197 13.30 2.23 -2.02
N LYS A 198 13.87 1.16 -1.44
CA LYS A 198 14.93 0.40 -2.10
C LYS A 198 14.44 -0.36 -3.35
N MET A 199 13.16 -0.71 -3.47
CA MET A 199 12.60 -1.25 -4.72
C MET A 199 12.72 -0.23 -5.86
N LEU A 200 12.50 1.05 -5.59
CA LEU A 200 12.72 2.12 -6.57
C LEU A 200 14.20 2.19 -6.97
N CYS A 201 15.14 2.09 -6.03
CA CYS A 201 16.57 2.05 -6.37
C CYS A 201 17.00 0.82 -7.20
N VAL A 202 16.23 -0.27 -7.13
CA VAL A 202 16.50 -1.52 -7.87
C VAL A 202 15.87 -1.50 -9.26
N LEU A 203 14.78 -0.75 -9.45
CA LEU A 203 14.18 -0.54 -10.77
C LEU A 203 15.19 0.18 -11.69
N PRO A 204 15.20 -0.14 -13.00
CA PRO A 204 15.96 0.65 -13.97
C PRO A 204 15.53 2.11 -13.87
N SER A 205 16.46 3.05 -14.09
CA SER A 205 16.10 4.47 -14.13
C SER A 205 15.05 4.72 -15.22
N GLU A 206 14.30 5.83 -15.09
CA GLU A 206 13.29 6.27 -16.06
C GLU A 206 13.76 6.19 -17.53
N ARG A 207 15.06 6.37 -17.76
CA ARG A 207 15.72 6.35 -19.07
C ARG A 207 15.92 4.95 -19.66
N MET A 208 15.66 3.88 -18.91
CA MET A 208 15.92 2.49 -19.30
C MET A 208 14.70 1.58 -19.24
N TYR A 209 13.48 2.13 -19.12
CA TYR A 209 12.24 1.34 -19.20
C TYR A 209 12.01 0.82 -20.63
N ILE A 210 12.64 -0.30 -20.96
CA ILE A 210 12.38 -1.05 -22.20
C ILE A 210 11.15 -1.98 -22.02
N ASN A 211 10.72 -2.21 -20.78
CA ASN A 211 9.63 -3.12 -20.43
C ASN A 211 8.48 -2.38 -19.73
N ASN A 212 7.31 -2.33 -20.39
CA ASN A 212 6.07 -1.72 -19.89
C ASN A 212 5.64 -2.25 -18.50
N GLN A 213 6.02 -3.47 -18.15
CA GLN A 213 5.70 -4.07 -16.84
C GLN A 213 6.44 -3.39 -15.68
N LEU A 214 7.70 -3.01 -15.89
CA LEU A 214 8.52 -2.34 -14.86
C LEU A 214 8.01 -0.92 -14.62
N GLN A 215 7.67 -0.21 -15.70
CA GLN A 215 7.06 1.11 -15.62
C GLN A 215 5.71 1.05 -14.88
N TYR A 216 4.87 0.06 -15.18
CA TYR A 216 3.58 -0.07 -14.49
C TYR A 216 3.74 -0.30 -12.97
N VAL A 217 4.69 -1.14 -12.55
CA VAL A 217 4.98 -1.34 -11.12
C VAL A 217 5.57 -0.07 -10.49
N HIS A 218 6.43 0.65 -11.20
CA HIS A 218 6.96 1.95 -10.76
C HIS A 218 5.84 2.96 -10.47
N GLU A 219 4.92 3.13 -11.42
CA GLU A 219 3.78 4.04 -11.29
C GLU A 219 2.86 3.66 -10.11
N ILE A 220 2.66 2.37 -9.86
CA ILE A 220 1.89 1.89 -8.70
C ILE A 220 2.59 2.30 -7.39
N ILE A 221 3.92 2.11 -7.30
CA ILE A 221 4.67 2.47 -6.09
C ILE A 221 4.60 3.97 -5.85
N LEU A 222 4.79 4.80 -6.87
CA LEU A 222 4.73 6.26 -6.73
C LEU A 222 3.32 6.74 -6.39
N ARG A 223 2.28 6.20 -7.02
CA ARG A 223 0.88 6.52 -6.70
C ARG A 223 0.54 6.15 -5.27
N TRP A 224 1.05 5.03 -4.79
CA TRP A 224 0.89 4.66 -3.39
C TRP A 224 1.65 5.61 -2.45
N LEU A 225 2.88 6.01 -2.80
CA LEU A 225 3.68 6.97 -1.99
C LEU A 225 3.11 8.39 -2.00
N SER A 226 2.34 8.79 -3.01
CA SER A 226 1.72 10.12 -3.07
C SER A 226 0.47 10.24 -2.19
N GLU A 227 -0.08 9.13 -1.71
CA GLU A 227 -1.26 9.18 -0.84
C GLU A 227 -0.96 9.91 0.49
N PRO A 228 -1.82 10.85 0.94
CA PRO A 228 -1.58 11.66 2.13
C PRO A 228 -1.30 10.85 3.41
N GLN A 229 -1.98 9.71 3.59
CA GLN A 229 -1.77 8.80 4.71
C GLN A 229 -0.36 8.19 4.79
N ASN A 230 0.39 8.22 3.69
CA ASN A 230 1.72 7.62 3.61
C ASN A 230 2.84 8.67 3.80
N SER A 231 2.52 9.96 3.75
CA SER A 231 3.45 11.10 3.93
C SER A 231 4.27 11.02 5.23
N ARG A 232 3.67 10.56 6.33
CA ARG A 232 4.33 10.45 7.64
C ARG A 232 5.53 9.49 7.63
N TYR A 233 5.50 8.47 6.78
CA TYR A 233 6.56 7.47 6.73
C TYR A 233 7.76 7.99 5.93
N LEU A 234 7.53 8.86 4.95
CA LEU A 234 8.57 9.45 4.12
C LEU A 234 9.52 10.33 4.94
N VAL A 235 8.98 11.17 5.84
CA VAL A 235 9.77 12.06 6.71
C VAL A 235 10.65 11.27 7.71
N GLY A 236 10.19 10.10 8.14
CA GLY A 236 10.96 9.23 9.04
C GLY A 236 12.00 8.34 8.35
N SER A 237 12.14 8.43 7.02
CA SER A 237 13.04 7.56 6.25
C SER A 237 14.49 8.06 6.25
N SER A 238 15.43 7.14 6.01
CA SER A 238 16.86 7.49 5.91
C SER A 238 17.10 8.50 4.77
N LYS A 239 17.84 9.57 5.09
CA LYS A 239 18.27 10.62 4.15
C LYS A 239 19.03 10.01 2.97
N ASP A 240 19.95 9.08 3.24
CA ASP A 240 20.75 8.40 2.20
C ASP A 240 19.87 7.66 1.19
N LEU A 241 18.81 7.03 1.68
CA LEU A 241 17.89 6.26 0.84
C LEU A 241 17.03 7.17 -0.02
N ILE A 242 16.54 8.28 0.55
CA ILE A 242 15.81 9.30 -0.21
C ILE A 242 16.70 9.86 -1.33
N GLN A 243 17.95 10.20 -1.02
CA GLN A 243 18.92 10.69 -2.01
C GLN A 243 19.19 9.66 -3.10
N GLU A 244 19.35 8.39 -2.72
CA GLU A 244 19.56 7.30 -3.68
C GLU A 244 18.37 7.16 -4.64
N VAL A 245 17.12 7.20 -4.15
CA VAL A 245 15.93 7.14 -5.01
C VAL A 245 15.86 8.35 -5.94
N CYS A 246 16.02 9.57 -5.41
CA CYS A 246 16.00 10.80 -6.21
C CYS A 246 17.10 10.84 -7.28
N ARG A 247 18.20 10.12 -7.10
CA ARG A 247 19.26 10.01 -8.12
C ARG A 247 18.79 9.25 -9.36
N PHE A 248 17.87 8.30 -9.20
CA PHE A 248 17.39 7.44 -10.29
C PHE A 248 16.03 7.87 -10.86
N HIS A 249 15.19 8.51 -10.05
CA HIS A 249 13.80 8.82 -10.37
C HIS A 249 13.46 10.28 -10.04
N THR A 250 13.22 11.06 -11.10
CA THR A 250 12.95 12.50 -10.99
C THR A 250 11.52 12.77 -10.56
N ASP A 251 10.59 11.90 -10.94
CA ASP A 251 9.20 11.95 -10.49
C ASP A 251 9.06 11.73 -8.98
N TYR A 252 9.85 10.81 -8.40
CA TYR A 252 9.94 10.65 -6.96
C TYR A 252 10.51 11.90 -6.28
N CYS A 253 11.53 12.54 -6.86
CA CYS A 253 12.08 13.79 -6.33
C CYS A 253 11.00 14.87 -6.24
N GLN A 254 10.17 15.03 -7.29
CA GLN A 254 9.05 15.97 -7.28
C GLN A 254 7.98 15.58 -6.26
N LEU A 255 7.62 14.30 -6.18
CA LEU A 255 6.66 13.78 -5.20
C LEU A 255 7.12 14.07 -3.77
N TYR A 256 8.38 13.79 -3.46
CA TYR A 256 8.94 14.02 -2.14
C TYR A 256 9.01 15.51 -1.81
N LEU A 257 9.43 16.35 -2.78
CA LEU A 257 9.43 17.80 -2.63
C LEU A 257 8.03 18.36 -2.37
N ASN A 258 6.99 17.85 -3.04
CA ASN A 258 5.60 18.25 -2.77
C ASN A 258 5.20 17.95 -1.32
N HIS A 259 5.57 16.78 -0.78
CA HIS A 259 5.34 16.46 0.64
C HIS A 259 6.07 17.41 1.60
N ILE A 260 7.30 17.81 1.27
CA ILE A 260 8.05 18.81 2.05
C ILE A 260 7.40 20.18 1.98
N ILE A 261 6.89 20.58 0.81
CA ILE A 261 6.14 21.83 0.63
C ILE A 261 4.84 21.81 1.44
N ASP A 262 4.10 20.71 1.43
CA ASP A 262 2.87 20.55 2.22
C ASP A 262 3.15 20.63 3.73
N TRP A 263 4.27 20.07 4.18
CA TRP A 263 4.75 20.24 5.53
C TRP A 263 5.07 21.72 5.83
N ALA A 264 5.83 22.40 4.98
CA ALA A 264 6.12 23.83 5.14
C ALA A 264 4.84 24.68 5.20
N ASN A 265 3.88 24.45 4.31
CA ASN A 265 2.58 25.13 4.29
C ASN A 265 1.75 24.91 5.57
N SER A 266 2.02 23.81 6.28
CA SER A 266 1.38 23.49 7.55
C SER A 266 2.12 24.08 8.75
N MET A 267 3.18 24.87 8.56
CA MET A 267 3.86 25.58 9.65
C MET A 267 3.24 26.97 9.88
N GLU A 268 3.18 27.36 11.14
CA GLU A 268 2.72 28.67 11.59
C GLU A 268 3.78 29.36 12.47
N PRO A 269 3.90 30.69 12.38
CA PRO A 269 4.81 31.43 13.23
C PRO A 269 4.30 31.40 14.68
N SER A 270 5.21 31.12 15.58
CA SER A 270 4.98 31.12 17.01
C SER A 270 5.86 32.19 17.64
N TYR A 271 5.27 33.02 18.48
CA TYR A 271 5.94 34.10 19.15
C TYR A 271 6.23 33.67 20.59
N SER A 272 7.47 33.83 21.03
CA SER A 272 7.90 33.59 22.40
C SER A 272 8.51 34.90 22.92
N GLU A 273 8.11 35.32 24.11
CA GLU A 273 8.63 36.55 24.73
C GLU A 273 10.08 36.38 25.21
N ASP A 274 10.53 35.13 25.39
CA ASP A 274 11.82 34.79 26.01
C ASP A 274 12.92 34.37 25.01
N ASP A 275 12.61 34.28 23.71
CA ASP A 275 13.58 33.84 22.69
C ASP A 275 14.28 35.03 22.02
N SER A 276 15.59 34.89 21.76
CA SER A 276 16.36 35.91 21.03
C SER A 276 15.88 36.15 19.58
N ASN A 277 15.03 35.27 19.06
CA ASN A 277 14.36 35.40 17.78
C ASN A 277 12.89 35.79 17.99
N PHE A 278 12.41 36.83 17.29
CA PHE A 278 11.03 37.36 17.40
C PHE A 278 9.93 36.30 17.16
N TYR A 279 10.24 35.23 16.39
CA TYR A 279 9.33 34.11 16.16
C TYR A 279 10.10 32.83 15.76
N SER A 280 9.43 31.69 15.90
CA SER A 280 9.86 30.37 15.41
C SER A 280 8.74 29.68 14.64
N TRP A 281 9.07 28.85 13.65
CA TRP A 281 8.06 28.09 12.88
C TRP A 281 7.68 26.80 13.61
N ARG A 282 6.39 26.65 13.96
CA ARG A 282 5.84 25.43 14.57
C ARG A 282 4.84 24.77 13.63
N TYR A 283 4.78 23.44 13.65
CA TYR A 283 3.79 22.70 12.86
C TYR A 283 2.39 22.87 13.47
N LYS A 284 1.40 23.22 12.63
CA LYS A 284 0.01 23.41 13.03
C LYS A 284 -0.60 22.06 13.43
N GLY A 285 -0.85 21.87 14.72
CA GLY A 285 -1.43 20.64 15.29
C GLY A 285 -0.66 20.04 16.49
N GLY A 286 -0.05 20.87 17.33
CA GLY A 286 0.69 20.40 18.50
C GLY A 286 -0.18 19.64 19.51
N GLU A 287 0.13 18.35 19.70
CA GLU A 287 0.19 17.57 20.94
C GLU A 287 -0.37 16.13 20.80
N PHE A 288 0.47 15.14 21.14
CA PHE A 288 0.17 13.72 21.35
C PHE A 288 -0.33 12.87 20.16
N GLU A 289 0.50 12.67 19.14
CA GLU A 289 0.59 11.33 18.54
C GLU A 289 1.89 10.67 19.03
N GLN A 290 1.78 9.49 19.64
CA GLN A 290 2.90 8.76 20.23
C GLN A 290 3.96 8.41 19.17
N GLY A 291 4.95 9.27 19.00
CA GLY A 291 6.11 9.11 18.13
C GLY A 291 6.75 10.48 17.92
N GLY A 292 8.00 10.67 18.36
CA GLY A 292 8.65 11.98 18.54
C GLY A 292 8.45 12.99 17.40
N ASN A 293 8.35 14.27 17.79
CA ASN A 293 8.23 15.45 16.93
C ASN A 293 9.40 15.59 15.95
N ASN A 294 9.42 14.78 14.87
CA ASN A 294 10.39 14.92 13.78
C ASN A 294 10.00 16.03 12.79
N ARG A 295 8.90 16.75 13.04
CA ARG A 295 8.36 17.79 12.16
C ARG A 295 8.73 19.22 12.59
N THR A 296 10.02 19.49 12.79
CA THR A 296 10.53 20.84 13.12
C THR A 296 11.02 21.62 11.90
N PHE A 297 11.16 22.93 12.01
CA PHE A 297 11.73 23.78 10.95
C PHE A 297 13.14 23.35 10.55
N GLU A 298 13.95 22.92 11.51
CA GLU A 298 15.31 22.43 11.29
C GLU A 298 15.30 21.18 10.41
N HIS A 299 14.50 20.17 10.78
CA HIS A 299 14.40 18.94 10.00
C HIS A 299 13.84 19.20 8.60
N LEU A 300 12.88 20.13 8.45
CA LEU A 300 12.37 20.54 7.15
C LEU A 300 13.51 21.08 6.27
N CYS A 301 14.31 22.02 6.79
CA CYS A 301 15.47 22.56 6.08
C CYS A 301 16.49 21.47 5.73
N GLU A 302 16.79 20.55 6.65
CA GLU A 302 17.69 19.43 6.40
C GLU A 302 17.19 18.56 5.24
N HIS A 303 15.89 18.26 5.15
CA HIS A 303 15.36 17.48 4.04
C HIS A 303 15.50 18.19 2.70
N ILE A 304 15.30 19.51 2.67
CA ILE A 304 15.46 20.32 1.45
C ILE A 304 16.94 20.35 1.03
N GLU A 305 17.85 20.60 1.97
CA GLU A 305 19.30 20.55 1.74
C GLU A 305 19.73 19.20 1.19
N ASN A 306 19.25 18.10 1.80
CA ASN A 306 19.56 16.75 1.34
C ASN A 306 19.12 16.50 -0.10
N LEU A 307 17.98 17.04 -0.55
CA LEU A 307 17.52 16.95 -1.93
C LEU A 307 18.39 17.78 -2.88
N SER A 308 18.79 18.98 -2.45
CA SER A 308 19.67 19.86 -3.23
C SER A 308 21.06 19.25 -3.46
N CYS A 309 21.53 18.37 -2.57
CA CYS A 309 22.83 17.69 -2.70
C CYS A 309 22.82 16.45 -3.63
N VAL A 310 21.67 16.00 -4.16
CA VAL A 310 21.58 14.73 -4.92
C VAL A 310 22.28 14.81 -6.28
N ASN A 311 21.83 15.76 -7.11
CA ASN A 311 22.38 16.05 -8.43
C ASN A 311 21.86 17.42 -8.91
N LYS A 312 22.44 17.93 -10.00
CA LYS A 312 22.09 19.26 -10.55
C LYS A 312 20.61 19.37 -10.94
N GLN A 313 19.98 18.30 -11.40
CA GLN A 313 18.56 18.32 -11.77
C GLN A 313 17.67 18.50 -10.53
N CYS A 314 17.93 17.75 -9.46
CA CYS A 314 17.23 17.90 -8.18
C CYS A 314 17.43 19.29 -7.59
N GLN A 315 18.66 19.82 -7.64
CA GLN A 315 18.98 21.18 -7.18
C GLN A 315 18.14 22.23 -7.91
N ILE A 316 18.03 22.15 -9.25
CA ILE A 316 17.21 23.05 -10.07
C ILE A 316 15.73 22.90 -9.68
N THR A 317 15.20 21.67 -9.63
CA THR A 317 13.79 21.41 -9.28
C THR A 317 13.43 21.98 -7.91
N VAL A 318 14.28 21.82 -6.90
CA VAL A 318 14.09 22.39 -5.56
C VAL A 318 14.09 23.91 -5.61
N LYS A 319 15.08 24.51 -6.29
CA LYS A 319 15.23 25.97 -6.39
C LYS A 319 14.02 26.61 -7.06
N ASP A 320 13.62 26.10 -8.22
CA ASP A 320 12.49 26.64 -8.99
C ASP A 320 11.18 26.54 -8.20
N SER A 321 10.97 25.41 -7.52
CA SER A 321 9.79 25.20 -6.67
C SER A 321 9.75 26.20 -5.50
N LEU A 322 10.85 26.36 -4.75
CA LEU A 322 10.89 27.27 -3.61
C LEU A 322 10.78 28.74 -4.03
N GLN A 323 11.42 29.13 -5.13
CA GLN A 323 11.35 30.50 -5.65
C GLN A 323 9.91 30.87 -6.06
N SER A 324 9.20 29.95 -6.74
CA SER A 324 7.80 30.16 -7.13
C SER A 324 6.84 30.33 -5.93
N LEU A 325 7.19 29.76 -4.78
CA LEU A 325 6.40 29.85 -3.55
C LEU A 325 6.71 31.09 -2.73
N LYS A 326 7.95 31.59 -2.78
CA LYS A 326 8.36 32.86 -2.15
C LYS A 326 7.54 34.03 -2.69
N GLU A 327 7.31 34.08 -4.00
CA GLU A 327 6.64 35.18 -4.70
C GLU A 327 5.17 35.37 -4.28
N LYS A 328 4.61 34.45 -3.49
CA LYS A 328 3.20 34.49 -3.05
C LYS A 328 2.96 35.30 -1.76
N SER A 329 3.99 35.64 -0.97
CA SER A 329 3.83 36.45 0.26
C SER A 329 5.17 37.00 0.78
N TYR A 330 5.18 38.22 1.34
CA TYR A 330 6.35 38.84 1.96
C TYR A 330 6.73 38.23 3.32
N PHE A 331 5.79 37.56 4.00
CA PHE A 331 6.02 36.87 5.26
C PHE A 331 5.51 35.43 5.14
N ASN A 332 6.42 34.52 4.81
CA ASN A 332 6.13 33.10 4.67
C ASN A 332 7.35 32.25 5.06
N VAL A 333 7.08 30.99 5.41
CA VAL A 333 8.11 30.01 5.79
C VAL A 333 9.16 29.83 4.68
N PHE A 334 8.75 29.93 3.42
CA PHE A 334 9.63 29.77 2.26
C PHE A 334 10.72 30.84 2.16
N SER A 335 10.44 32.07 2.59
CA SER A 335 11.43 33.13 2.64
C SER A 335 12.53 32.82 3.64
N ASP A 336 12.19 32.25 4.79
CA ASP A 336 13.16 31.90 5.83
C ASP A 336 13.91 30.60 5.50
N ILE A 337 13.26 29.64 4.83
CA ILE A 337 13.92 28.47 4.24
C ILE A 337 15.01 28.95 3.25
N LEU A 338 14.66 29.84 2.31
CA LEU A 338 15.61 30.33 1.31
C LEU A 338 16.75 31.15 1.92
N LYS A 339 16.49 31.96 2.96
CA LYS A 339 17.55 32.64 3.72
C LYS A 339 18.47 31.63 4.40
N LYS A 340 17.93 30.60 5.03
CA LYS A 340 18.73 29.59 5.73
C LYS A 340 19.58 28.77 4.77
N LEU A 341 19.06 28.48 3.57
CA LEU A 341 19.72 27.69 2.54
C LEU A 341 20.53 28.53 1.53
N SER A 342 20.73 29.84 1.79
CA SER A 342 21.42 30.73 0.84
C SER A 342 22.86 30.31 0.52
N HIS A 343 23.51 29.56 1.43
CA HIS A 343 24.85 28.99 1.25
C HIS A 343 24.89 27.82 0.23
N ILE A 344 23.74 27.20 -0.08
CA ILE A 344 23.63 26.13 -1.09
C ILE A 344 23.52 26.71 -2.52
N ALA A 345 23.26 28.03 -2.63
CA ALA A 345 23.02 28.70 -3.91
C ALA A 345 24.28 29.15 -4.67
N GLU A 346 25.48 29.02 -4.08
CA GLU A 346 26.74 29.54 -4.64
C GLU A 346 27.63 28.51 -5.37
N TYR A 347 27.16 27.28 -5.59
CA TYR A 347 27.91 26.24 -6.34
C TYR A 347 27.12 25.61 -7.49
#